data_AF-A0AAV5EQS0-F1
#
_entry.id   AF-A0AAV5EQS0-F1
#
_cell.length_a   1.000
_cell.length_b   1.000
_cell.length_c   1.000
_cell.angle_alpha   90.00
_cell.angle_beta   90.00
_cell.angle_gamma   90.00
#
_symmetry.space_group_name_H-M   'P 1'
#
loop_
_entity.id
_entity.type
_entity.pdbx_description
1 polymer ?
#
loop_
_entity_poly.entity_id
_entity_poly.type
_entity_poly.pdbx_seq_one_letter_code
_entity_poly.pdbx_strand_id
1 'polypeptide(L)'
;MHLFSSTLRVARFGGCSFPDADGGSNSMLRLPLLNQLSLLNVAISESSLRSLLDGCPVLESLLLAERTCSCIQIISGTLKSIGLQSGSGGTTMLQELIIEDAPLLERFIFVGTGFSGVVVSIISAPKLGVLGNLPVNGFILKFGTEIIFLIRTGKEVL
;
A
#
# COMPACT_ATOMS: atom_id res chain seq x y z
N MET A 1 6.90 -24.15 -6.82
CA MET A 1 7.25 -23.23 -7.93
C MET A 1 6.00 -23.01 -8.79
N HIS A 2 5.12 -22.09 -8.41
CA HIS A 2 4.00 -21.70 -9.28
C HIS A 2 4.55 -20.72 -10.34
N LEU A 3 4.74 -21.22 -11.57
CA LEU A 3 5.23 -20.45 -12.71
C LEU A 3 4.08 -19.58 -13.25
N PHE A 4 3.93 -18.37 -12.71
CA PHE A 4 3.23 -17.33 -13.44
C PHE A 4 4.02 -16.98 -14.69
N SER A 5 3.33 -16.67 -15.79
CA SER A 5 3.97 -16.30 -17.05
C SER A 5 5.00 -15.19 -16.82
N SER A 6 6.21 -15.34 -17.36
CA SER A 6 7.26 -14.33 -17.30
C SER A 6 6.87 -13.02 -18.00
N THR A 7 5.72 -12.99 -18.68
CA THR A 7 5.13 -11.83 -19.37
C THR A 7 4.07 -11.10 -18.56
N LEU A 8 3.71 -11.59 -17.37
CA LEU A 8 2.61 -11.04 -16.60
C LEU A 8 2.95 -9.63 -16.11
N ARG A 9 2.21 -8.63 -16.61
CA ARG A 9 2.40 -7.20 -16.27
C ARG A 9 1.44 -6.71 -15.20
N VAL A 10 0.20 -7.19 -15.23
CA VAL A 10 -0.86 -6.76 -14.33
C VAL A 10 -1.40 -7.95 -13.57
N ALA A 11 -1.48 -7.83 -12.24
CA ALA A 11 -2.01 -8.86 -11.36
C ALA A 11 -3.03 -8.25 -10.40
N ARG A 12 -4.15 -8.95 -10.21
CA ARG A 12 -5.15 -8.61 -9.20
C ARG A 12 -5.48 -9.87 -8.42
N PHE A 13 -5.28 -9.82 -7.12
CA PHE A 13 -5.63 -10.88 -6.18
C PHE A 13 -6.79 -10.41 -5.32
N GLY A 14 -7.81 -11.24 -5.18
CA GLY A 14 -9.09 -10.88 -4.57
C GLY A 14 -9.60 -11.99 -3.65
N GLY A 15 -9.90 -11.68 -2.39
CA GLY A 15 -10.59 -12.61 -1.49
C GLY A 15 -9.81 -13.89 -1.15
N CYS A 16 -8.48 -13.85 -1.20
CA CYS A 16 -7.59 -14.99 -0.95
C CYS A 16 -6.66 -14.74 0.24
N SER A 17 -5.91 -15.78 0.63
CA SER A 17 -4.86 -15.69 1.65
C SER A 17 -3.52 -16.08 1.04
N PHE A 18 -2.48 -15.31 1.33
CA PHE A 18 -1.11 -15.69 1.01
C PHE A 18 -0.52 -16.49 2.18
N PRO A 19 0.21 -17.58 1.90
CA PRO A 19 0.91 -18.31 2.94
C PRO A 19 2.02 -17.44 3.55
N ASP A 20 2.21 -17.57 4.86
CA ASP A 20 3.29 -16.89 5.56
C ASP A 20 4.67 -17.42 5.15
N ALA A 21 5.63 -16.51 4.99
CA ALA A 21 6.98 -16.79 4.51
C ALA A 21 7.84 -17.65 5.47
N ASP A 22 7.39 -17.80 6.72
CA ASP A 22 8.07 -18.47 7.83
C ASP A 22 8.06 -20.02 7.73
N GLY A 23 7.24 -20.57 6.84
CA GLY A 23 7.12 -22.01 6.60
C GLY A 23 8.09 -22.57 5.55
N GLY A 24 9.40 -22.29 5.62
CA GLY A 24 10.49 -22.99 4.87
C GLY A 24 10.40 -23.00 3.33
N SER A 25 9.40 -22.37 2.76
CA SER A 25 9.08 -22.33 1.33
C SER A 25 9.46 -20.95 0.82
N ASN A 26 10.74 -20.77 0.48
CA ASN A 26 11.30 -19.59 -0.19
C ASN A 26 10.79 -19.40 -1.64
N SER A 27 9.62 -19.96 -1.97
CA SER A 27 8.98 -19.87 -3.29
C SER A 27 7.92 -18.77 -3.28
N MET A 28 8.28 -17.55 -2.87
CA MET A 28 7.39 -16.41 -3.14
C MET A 28 7.41 -16.08 -4.64
N LEU A 29 6.26 -15.60 -5.12
CA LEU A 29 5.97 -15.40 -6.52
C LEU A 29 6.94 -14.38 -7.13
N ARG A 30 7.77 -14.83 -8.07
CA ARG A 30 8.61 -13.92 -8.86
C ARG A 30 7.84 -13.50 -10.10
N LEU A 31 7.51 -12.22 -10.17
CA LEU A 31 6.76 -11.62 -11.27
C LEU A 31 7.62 -10.48 -11.87
N PRO A 32 8.72 -10.82 -12.57
CA PRO A 32 9.77 -9.86 -12.93
C PRO A 32 9.31 -8.74 -13.86
N LEU A 33 8.21 -8.92 -14.58
CA LEU A 33 7.65 -7.92 -15.50
C LEU A 33 6.39 -7.25 -14.98
N LEU A 34 6.01 -7.52 -13.72
CA LEU A 34 4.80 -6.97 -13.11
C LEU A 34 4.96 -5.48 -12.84
N ASN A 35 4.15 -4.67 -13.51
CA ASN A 35 4.10 -3.22 -13.35
C ASN A 35 2.93 -2.76 -12.47
N GLN A 36 1.86 -3.55 -12.36
CA GLN A 36 0.67 -3.21 -11.59
C GLN A 36 0.20 -4.39 -10.73
N LEU A 37 0.07 -4.15 -9.44
CA LEU A 37 -0.41 -5.12 -8.47
C LEU A 37 -1.60 -4.54 -7.70
N SER A 38 -2.69 -5.29 -7.62
CA SER A 38 -3.82 -4.98 -6.74
C SER A 38 -4.08 -6.14 -5.79
N LEU A 39 -4.12 -5.86 -4.49
CA LEU A 39 -4.46 -6.80 -3.43
C LEU A 39 -5.78 -6.34 -2.81
N LEU A 40 -6.85 -7.07 -3.11
CA LEU A 40 -8.21 -6.73 -2.74
C LEU A 40 -8.74 -7.75 -1.73
N ASN A 41 -8.97 -7.34 -0.48
CA ASN A 41 -9.52 -8.25 0.53
C ASN A 41 -8.63 -9.50 0.78
N VAL A 42 -7.30 -9.31 0.74
CA VAL A 42 -6.28 -10.37 0.78
C VAL A 42 -5.63 -10.43 2.16
N ALA A 43 -5.67 -11.60 2.80
CA ALA A 43 -4.94 -11.84 4.04
C ALA A 43 -3.46 -12.15 3.72
N ILE A 44 -2.56 -11.27 4.13
CA ILE A 44 -1.11 -11.39 3.90
C ILE A 44 -0.36 -10.74 5.06
N SER A 45 0.68 -11.40 5.56
CA SER A 45 1.60 -10.83 6.56
C SER A 45 2.53 -9.79 5.95
N GLU A 46 3.09 -8.92 6.79
CA GLU A 46 4.03 -7.89 6.35
C GLU A 46 5.28 -8.47 5.66
N SER A 47 5.85 -9.55 6.24
CA SER A 47 7.01 -10.27 5.69
C SER A 47 6.73 -10.85 4.29
N SER A 48 5.54 -11.41 4.13
CA SER A 48 5.07 -11.97 2.85
C SER A 48 4.79 -10.87 1.83
N LEU A 49 4.21 -9.74 2.24
CA LEU A 49 4.01 -8.59 1.37
C LEU A 49 5.34 -8.02 0.89
N ARG A 50 6.32 -7.83 1.79
CA ARG A 50 7.68 -7.37 1.44
C ARG A 50 8.34 -8.30 0.43
N SER A 51 8.31 -9.61 0.71
CA SER A 51 8.88 -10.62 -0.18
C SER A 51 8.17 -10.71 -1.54
N LEU A 52 6.85 -10.45 -1.61
CA LEU A 52 6.11 -10.34 -2.87
C LEU A 52 6.54 -9.10 -3.67
N LEU A 53 6.73 -7.96 -3.02
CA LEU A 53 7.21 -6.72 -3.65
C LEU A 53 8.64 -6.89 -4.17
N ASP A 54 9.52 -7.56 -3.42
CA ASP A 54 10.89 -7.91 -3.85
C ASP A 54 10.89 -8.82 -5.10
N GLY A 55 9.85 -9.64 -5.24
CA GLY A 55 9.61 -10.46 -6.43
C GLY A 55 9.15 -9.68 -7.68
N CYS A 56 8.83 -8.39 -7.53
CA CYS A 56 8.26 -7.51 -8.56
C CYS A 56 9.14 -6.26 -8.78
N PRO A 57 10.37 -6.39 -9.31
CA PRO A 57 11.35 -5.31 -9.37
C PRO A 57 10.91 -4.10 -10.23
N VAL A 58 10.01 -4.29 -11.18
CA VAL A 58 9.52 -3.21 -12.08
C VAL A 58 8.13 -2.67 -11.70
N LEU A 59 7.70 -2.93 -10.46
CA LEU A 59 6.36 -2.54 -10.00
C LEU A 59 6.22 -1.01 -9.92
N GLU A 60 5.30 -0.46 -10.70
CA GLU A 60 5.05 0.98 -10.77
C GLU A 60 3.78 1.39 -10.02
N SER A 61 2.80 0.50 -9.90
CA SER A 61 1.52 0.78 -9.23
C SER A 61 1.13 -0.33 -8.27
N LEU A 62 0.83 0.07 -7.03
CA LEU A 62 0.34 -0.81 -5.98
C LEU A 62 -1.01 -0.31 -5.46
N LEU A 63 -2.01 -1.17 -5.44
CA LEU A 63 -3.29 -0.93 -4.80
C LEU A 63 -3.50 -1.92 -3.66
N LEU A 64 -3.71 -1.41 -2.45
CA LEU A 64 -3.99 -2.20 -1.25
C LEU A 64 -5.41 -1.90 -0.79
N ALA A 65 -6.24 -2.94 -0.65
CA ALA A 65 -7.55 -2.82 -0.03
C ALA A 65 -7.62 -3.61 1.29
N GLU A 66 -8.79 -3.62 1.92
CA GLU A 66 -9.08 -4.23 3.23
C GLU A 66 -8.41 -5.61 3.49
N ARG A 67 -8.26 -5.95 4.78
CA ARG A 67 -7.67 -7.20 5.31
C ARG A 67 -6.18 -7.46 5.02
N THR A 68 -5.43 -6.45 4.57
CA THR A 68 -3.96 -6.49 4.66
C THR A 68 -3.48 -6.43 6.11
N CYS A 69 -2.19 -6.68 6.34
CA CYS A 69 -1.56 -6.55 7.65
C CYS A 69 -1.76 -5.16 8.30
N SER A 70 -1.68 -5.12 9.63
CA SER A 70 -1.93 -3.92 10.44
C SER A 70 -0.88 -2.83 10.26
N CYS A 71 0.35 -3.22 9.97
CA CYS A 71 1.47 -2.34 9.71
C CYS A 71 2.10 -2.72 8.37
N ILE A 72 2.37 -1.72 7.52
CA ILE A 72 3.03 -1.91 6.24
C ILE A 72 4.18 -0.92 6.12
N GLN A 73 5.36 -1.42 5.78
CA GLN A 73 6.51 -0.61 5.43
C GLN A 73 6.85 -0.81 3.95
N ILE A 74 6.82 0.28 3.18
CA ILE A 74 7.13 0.29 1.76
C ILE A 74 8.50 0.95 1.56
N ILE A 75 9.40 0.15 1.00
CA ILE A 75 10.67 0.59 0.44
C ILE A 75 10.64 0.16 -1.02
N SER A 76 10.67 1.09 -1.96
CA SER A 76 10.61 0.75 -3.38
C SER A 76 11.21 1.83 -4.27
N GLY A 77 12.23 1.44 -5.03
CA GLY A 77 12.87 2.32 -6.02
C GLY A 77 12.08 2.51 -7.31
N THR A 78 10.97 1.78 -7.52
CA THR A 78 10.23 1.76 -8.80
C THR A 78 8.77 2.20 -8.71
N LEU A 79 8.18 2.17 -7.51
CA LEU A 79 6.79 2.59 -7.32
C LEU A 79 6.60 4.06 -7.68
N LYS A 80 5.63 4.32 -8.56
CA LYS A 80 5.18 5.64 -8.99
C LYS A 80 3.82 6.00 -8.43
N SER A 81 2.99 4.99 -8.12
CA SER A 81 1.66 5.20 -7.57
C SER A 81 1.32 4.17 -6.51
N ILE A 82 0.80 4.65 -5.39
CA ILE A 82 0.22 3.81 -4.34
C ILE A 82 -1.23 4.24 -4.12
N GLY A 83 -2.12 3.26 -4.04
CA GLY A 83 -3.52 3.44 -3.71
C GLY A 83 -3.89 2.66 -2.46
N LEU A 84 -4.66 3.28 -1.58
CA LEU A 84 -5.39 2.60 -0.52
C LEU A 84 -6.87 2.58 -0.86
N GLN A 85 -7.52 1.42 -0.72
CA GLN A 85 -8.95 1.28 -0.96
C GLN A 85 -9.67 0.77 0.30
N SER A 86 -10.65 1.55 0.76
CA SER A 86 -11.59 1.12 1.79
C SER A 86 -12.73 0.37 1.11
N GLY A 87 -13.17 -0.73 1.71
CA GLY A 87 -14.30 -1.52 1.23
C GLY A 87 -15.59 -1.14 1.96
N SER A 88 -16.66 -1.85 1.62
CA SER A 88 -18.02 -1.53 2.09
C SER A 88 -18.28 -1.95 3.54
N GLY A 89 -17.36 -2.69 4.17
CA GLY A 89 -17.55 -3.32 5.49
C GLY A 89 -17.17 -2.46 6.69
N GLY A 90 -16.58 -1.28 6.46
CA GLY A 90 -16.41 -0.25 7.49
C GLY A 90 -15.22 -0.41 8.44
N THR A 91 -14.34 -1.40 8.26
CA THR A 91 -13.10 -1.50 9.06
C THR A 91 -11.89 -1.88 8.19
N THR A 92 -10.99 -0.91 7.99
CA THR A 92 -9.66 -1.17 7.45
C THR A 92 -8.78 -1.75 8.56
N MET A 93 -8.22 -2.94 8.34
CA MET A 93 -7.26 -3.57 9.28
C MET A 93 -5.92 -2.82 9.34
N LEU A 94 -5.58 -2.13 8.25
CA LEU A 94 -4.38 -1.30 8.17
C LEU A 94 -4.48 -0.17 9.19
N GLN A 95 -3.57 -0.16 10.16
CA GLN A 95 -3.44 0.89 11.18
C GLN A 95 -2.30 1.85 10.80
N GLU A 96 -1.22 1.32 10.24
CA GLU A 96 -0.04 2.10 9.92
C GLU A 96 0.54 1.75 8.56
N LEU A 97 0.83 2.77 7.75
CA LEU A 97 1.57 2.66 6.49
C LEU A 97 2.77 3.61 6.54
N ILE A 98 3.97 3.06 6.41
CA ILE A 98 5.21 3.82 6.36
C ILE A 98 5.79 3.71 4.96
N ILE A 99 5.91 4.83 4.27
CA ILE A 99 6.68 4.94 3.03
C ILE A 99 8.06 5.44 3.44
N GLU A 100 8.99 4.51 3.61
CA GLU A 100 10.34 4.82 4.11
C GLU A 100 11.20 5.45 3.03
N ASP A 101 11.32 4.79 1.87
CA ASP A 101 12.02 5.32 0.71
C ASP A 101 11.33 4.91 -0.59
N ALA A 102 10.79 5.92 -1.28
CA ALA A 102 10.13 5.78 -2.57
C ALA A 102 10.48 6.96 -3.50
N PRO A 103 11.69 7.00 -4.08
CA PRO A 103 12.21 8.15 -4.84
C PRO A 103 11.44 8.47 -6.11
N LEU A 104 10.69 7.50 -6.65
CA LEU A 104 9.90 7.65 -7.87
C LEU A 104 8.40 7.82 -7.61
N LEU A 105 7.97 7.84 -6.34
CA LEU A 105 6.55 7.92 -6.02
C LEU A 105 6.00 9.29 -6.40
N GLU A 106 5.07 9.33 -7.34
CA GLU A 106 4.45 10.56 -7.84
C GLU A 106 3.04 10.77 -7.29
N ARG A 107 2.33 9.67 -7.00
CA ARG A 107 0.90 9.71 -6.65
C ARG A 107 0.56 8.80 -5.48
N PHE A 108 -0.11 9.36 -4.48
CA PHE A 108 -0.68 8.61 -3.37
C PHE A 108 -2.18 8.89 -3.30
N ILE A 109 -3.02 7.88 -3.52
CA ILE A 109 -4.46 8.05 -3.65
C ILE A 109 -5.24 7.21 -2.64
N PHE A 110 -6.39 7.70 -2.26
CA PHE A 110 -7.37 6.96 -1.46
C PHE A 110 -8.62 6.73 -2.30
N VAL A 111 -9.18 5.54 -2.19
CA VAL A 111 -10.39 5.10 -2.86
C VAL A 111 -11.40 4.69 -1.79
N GLY A 112 -12.49 5.45 -1.66
CA GLY A 112 -13.50 5.24 -0.62
C GLY A 112 -13.34 6.18 0.58
N THR A 113 -14.15 5.96 1.61
CA THR A 113 -14.32 6.90 2.74
C THR A 113 -14.06 6.29 4.12
N GLY A 114 -13.92 4.97 4.24
CA GLY A 114 -13.79 4.27 5.51
C GLY A 114 -12.34 4.07 5.97
N PHE A 115 -11.56 5.15 6.11
CA PHE A 115 -10.17 5.11 6.58
C PHE A 115 -10.01 5.69 8.00
N SER A 116 -10.83 5.22 8.93
CA SER A 116 -10.77 5.69 10.32
C SER A 116 -9.69 4.96 11.12
N GLY A 117 -8.83 5.71 11.81
CA GLY A 117 -7.75 5.20 12.65
C GLY A 117 -6.45 4.90 11.90
N VAL A 118 -6.34 5.27 10.63
CA VAL A 118 -5.16 4.98 9.80
C VAL A 118 -4.11 6.08 9.93
N VAL A 119 -2.85 5.69 10.12
CA VAL A 119 -1.69 6.58 10.11
C VAL A 119 -0.83 6.26 8.88
N VAL A 120 -0.61 7.24 8.02
CA VAL A 120 0.37 7.15 6.94
C VAL A 120 1.53 8.08 7.25
N SER A 121 2.74 7.54 7.23
CA SER A 121 3.99 8.29 7.41
C SER A 121 4.81 8.19 6.14
N ILE A 122 5.14 9.32 5.53
CA ILE A 122 5.94 9.40 4.30
C ILE A 122 7.29 10.01 4.66
N ILE A 123 8.31 9.17 4.84
CA ILE A 123 9.65 9.59 5.25
C ILE A 123 10.39 10.20 4.06
N SER A 124 10.53 9.46 2.96
CA SER A 124 11.20 9.92 1.73
C SER A 124 10.39 9.55 0.49
N ALA A 125 9.80 10.57 -0.15
CA ALA A 125 9.12 10.47 -1.43
C ALA A 125 9.26 11.79 -2.22
N PRO A 126 10.47 12.15 -2.69
CA PRO A 126 10.78 13.47 -3.25
C PRO A 126 9.98 13.85 -4.50
N LYS A 127 9.43 12.88 -5.23
CA LYS A 127 8.62 13.13 -6.44
C LYS A 127 7.12 13.17 -6.17
N LEU A 128 6.69 13.03 -4.92
CA LEU A 128 5.27 12.93 -4.60
C LEU A 128 4.61 14.29 -4.81
N GLY A 129 3.88 14.43 -5.92
CA GLY A 129 3.19 15.67 -6.29
C GLY A 129 1.67 15.57 -6.21
N VAL A 130 1.12 14.36 -6.13
CA VAL A 130 -0.33 14.13 -6.12
C VAL A 130 -0.74 13.38 -4.87
N LEU A 131 -1.52 14.05 -4.02
CA LEU A 131 -2.32 13.42 -2.98
C LEU A 131 -3.77 13.36 -3.48
N GLY A 132 -4.31 12.15 -3.58
CA GLY A 132 -5.71 11.93 -3.98
C GLY A 132 -6.69 12.38 -2.91
N ASN A 133 -7.95 11.93 -3.03
CA ASN A 133 -9.03 12.35 -2.15
C ASN A 133 -8.79 11.92 -0.70
N LEU A 134 -8.28 12.82 0.14
CA LEU A 134 -8.01 12.52 1.54
C LEU A 134 -9.31 12.16 2.27
N PRO A 135 -9.32 11.11 3.09
CA PRO A 135 -10.48 10.78 3.91
C PRO A 135 -10.81 11.91 4.88
N VAL A 136 -12.10 12.20 5.02
CA VAL A 136 -12.61 13.35 5.79
C VAL A 136 -12.41 13.16 7.30
N ASN A 137 -12.30 11.92 7.80
CA ASN A 137 -12.22 11.64 9.24
C ASN A 137 -11.25 10.50 9.56
N GLY A 138 -10.56 10.66 10.71
CA GLY A 138 -9.84 9.57 11.38
C GLY A 138 -8.50 9.18 10.74
N PHE A 139 -7.97 9.99 9.83
CA PHE A 139 -6.70 9.70 9.16
C PHE A 139 -5.61 10.69 9.56
N ILE A 140 -4.38 10.20 9.72
CA ILE A 140 -3.20 11.02 10.01
C ILE A 140 -2.18 10.83 8.90
N LEU A 141 -1.77 11.92 8.25
CA LEU A 141 -0.70 11.93 7.26
C LEU A 141 0.51 12.66 7.83
N LYS A 142 1.69 12.03 7.82
CA LYS A 142 2.96 12.62 8.29
C LYS A 142 3.96 12.66 7.14
N PHE A 143 4.77 13.71 7.07
CA PHE A 143 5.85 13.87 6.09
C PHE A 143 7.20 14.07 6.77
N GLY A 144 8.23 13.32 6.37
CA GLY A 144 9.57 13.35 6.93
C GLY A 144 9.70 12.71 8.31
N THR A 145 10.84 12.94 8.97
CA THR A 145 11.09 12.60 10.38
C THR A 145 10.47 13.60 11.36
N GLU A 146 9.96 14.72 10.86
CA GLU A 146 9.31 15.77 11.64
C GLU A 146 7.79 15.63 11.52
N ILE A 147 7.09 15.49 12.64
CA ILE A 147 5.64 15.28 12.70
C ILE A 147 4.91 16.55 12.24
N ILE A 148 4.36 16.60 11.01
CA ILE A 148 3.47 17.71 10.62
C ILE A 148 2.31 17.24 9.71
N PHE A 149 1.12 17.75 10.07
CA PHE A 149 -0.23 17.74 9.44
C PHE A 149 -1.28 16.73 9.96
N LEU A 150 -1.93 17.09 11.07
CA LEU A 150 -3.30 16.64 11.35
C LEU A 150 -4.26 17.42 10.44
N ILE A 151 -4.65 16.87 9.29
CA ILE A 151 -5.75 17.45 8.50
C ILE A 151 -7.05 17.08 9.20
N ARG A 152 -7.44 17.92 10.17
CA ARG A 152 -8.78 17.87 10.76
C ARG A 152 -9.67 18.74 9.88
N THR A 153 -10.45 18.14 8.98
CA THR A 153 -11.52 18.89 8.30
C THR A 153 -12.63 19.17 9.31
N GLY A 154 -12.41 20.18 10.15
CA GLY A 154 -13.41 20.83 10.99
C GLY A 154 -13.79 22.15 10.33
N LYS A 155 -15.07 22.28 9.98
CA LYS A 155 -15.72 23.44 9.36
C LYS A 155 -15.18 24.80 9.84
N GLU A 156 -14.86 25.68 8.90
CA GLU A 156 -15.00 27.13 9.11
C GLU A 156 -16.43 27.52 8.71
N VAL A 157 -17.22 28.10 9.63
CA VAL A 157 -18.26 29.09 9.29
C VAL A 157 -18.47 30.03 10.48
N LEU A 158 -18.07 31.30 10.28
CA LEU A 158 -18.44 32.58 10.93
C LEU A 158 -18.33 32.72 12.46
#